data_AF-A0AAU1XG25-F1
#
_entry.id   AF-A0AAU1XG25-F1
#
_cell.length_a   1.000
_cell.length_b   1.000
_cell.length_c   1.000
_cell.angle_alpha   90.00
_cell.angle_beta   90.00
_cell.angle_gamma   90.00
#
_symmetry.space_group_name_H-M   'P 1'
#
loop_
_entity.id
_entity.type
_entity.pdbx_description
1 polymer ?
#
loop_
_entity_poly.entity_id
_entity_poly.type
_entity_poly.pdbx_seq_one_letter_code
_entity_poly.pdbx_strand_id
1 'polypeptide(L)'
;MSGTTAEALMCTWFALALLSAGYVAHDAFTRNPELTVMKWGWVLVTLYIGPVGAALYVLSCKEPRPGTHERFVAPLWKQALGSTIHCVAGDATGIMVAAVVASLLGLPPWADALFEYAVGFGFGLLVFQALFMRDMLGGSYVRAVRSTVYAEWLSMNCVMGAMVAVNVIVRSQVPGARDVGDVRFWATFSLAVLAGLAFAYPVNVWLVANHLKHGMGTVRALGEGGEPLPAAAAHAGASGMAMPEAEVTAEQKTAMAVLTVLLLAAGVLLAAIFGHLA
;
A
#
# COMPACT_ATOMS: atom_id res chain seq x y z
N MET A 1 32.94 -2.49 -22.21
CA MET A 1 31.67 -3.24 -22.33
C MET A 1 31.43 -4.12 -21.11
N SER A 2 31.43 -3.56 -19.89
CA SER A 2 31.21 -4.31 -18.65
C SER A 2 29.88 -3.92 -18.01
N GLY A 3 28.78 -4.22 -18.70
CA GLY A 3 27.46 -4.22 -18.09
C GLY A 3 27.24 -5.61 -17.50
N THR A 4 27.29 -5.75 -16.19
CA THR A 4 27.19 -7.05 -15.53
C THR A 4 25.81 -7.65 -15.77
N THR A 5 25.67 -8.99 -15.83
CA THR A 5 24.37 -9.67 -15.95
C THR A 5 23.32 -9.15 -14.96
N ALA A 6 23.75 -8.72 -13.78
CA ALA A 6 22.91 -8.08 -12.76
C ALA A 6 22.27 -6.77 -13.24
N GLU A 7 23.02 -5.90 -13.92
CA GLU A 7 22.48 -4.65 -14.48
C GLU A 7 21.47 -4.92 -15.58
N ALA A 8 21.74 -5.89 -16.46
CA ALA A 8 20.79 -6.31 -17.47
C ALA A 8 19.48 -6.86 -16.85
N LEU A 9 19.59 -7.66 -15.77
CA LEU A 9 18.44 -8.16 -15.03
C LEU A 9 17.63 -7.03 -14.38
N MET A 10 18.30 -6.03 -13.78
CA MET A 10 17.63 -4.88 -13.16
C MET A 10 16.96 -3.99 -14.21
N CYS A 11 17.64 -3.67 -15.31
CA CYS A 11 17.04 -2.92 -16.42
C CYS A 11 15.82 -3.66 -17.00
N THR A 12 15.91 -4.99 -17.13
CA THR A 12 14.78 -5.81 -17.56
C THR A 12 13.62 -5.75 -16.56
N TRP A 13 13.91 -5.83 -15.25
CA TRP A 13 12.90 -5.68 -14.20
C TRP A 13 12.19 -4.34 -14.28
N PHE A 14 12.91 -3.23 -14.44
CA PHE A 14 12.31 -1.90 -14.55
C PHE A 14 11.53 -1.71 -15.85
N ALA A 15 12.01 -2.25 -16.97
CA ALA A 15 11.25 -2.26 -18.21
C ALA A 15 9.92 -3.03 -18.04
N LEU A 16 9.96 -4.20 -17.39
CA LEU A 16 8.77 -4.97 -17.07
C LEU A 16 7.86 -4.24 -16.09
N ALA A 17 8.40 -3.52 -15.12
CA ALA A 17 7.61 -2.73 -14.17
C ALA A 17 6.88 -1.58 -14.88
N LEU A 18 7.53 -0.87 -15.79
CA LEU A 18 6.91 0.18 -16.60
C LEU A 18 5.82 -0.37 -17.53
N LEU A 19 6.07 -1.50 -18.19
CA LEU A 19 5.07 -2.18 -19.04
C LEU A 19 3.88 -2.65 -18.20
N SER A 20 4.13 -3.21 -17.02
CA SER A 20 3.11 -3.67 -16.08
C SER A 20 2.26 -2.51 -15.57
N ALA A 21 2.88 -1.40 -15.16
CA ALA A 21 2.20 -0.21 -14.70
C ALA A 21 1.38 0.43 -15.84
N GLY A 22 1.91 0.46 -17.07
CA GLY A 22 1.19 0.91 -18.25
C GLY A 22 -0.04 0.05 -18.57
N TYR A 23 0.08 -1.27 -18.46
CA TYR A 23 -1.05 -2.20 -18.60
C TYR A 23 -2.13 -1.95 -17.54
N VAL A 24 -1.74 -1.88 -16.26
CA VAL A 24 -2.66 -1.64 -15.14
C VAL A 24 -3.33 -0.28 -15.26
N ALA A 25 -2.58 0.77 -15.59
CA ALA A 25 -3.12 2.10 -15.82
C ALA A 25 -4.14 2.09 -16.97
N HIS A 26 -3.80 1.51 -18.11
CA HIS A 26 -4.72 1.43 -19.24
C HIS A 26 -6.02 0.71 -18.82
N ASP A 27 -5.93 -0.43 -18.15
CA ASP A 27 -7.09 -1.20 -17.72
C ASP A 27 -7.95 -0.49 -16.66
N ALA A 28 -7.31 0.04 -15.61
CA ALA A 28 -7.96 0.69 -14.49
C ALA A 28 -8.72 1.96 -14.93
N PHE A 29 -8.15 2.73 -15.84
CA PHE A 29 -8.76 3.98 -16.31
C PHE A 29 -9.76 3.82 -17.46
N THR A 30 -9.74 2.69 -18.19
CA THR A 30 -10.65 2.50 -19.35
C THR A 30 -11.72 1.42 -19.16
N ARG A 31 -11.46 0.39 -18.33
CA ARG A 31 -12.33 -0.79 -18.22
C ARG A 31 -12.81 -1.07 -16.80
N ASN A 32 -11.98 -0.82 -15.79
CA ASN A 32 -12.28 -1.24 -14.42
C ASN A 32 -13.15 -0.19 -13.68
N PRO A 33 -14.27 -0.58 -13.05
CA PRO A 33 -15.18 0.33 -12.35
C PRO A 33 -14.78 0.57 -10.89
N GLU A 34 -13.49 0.61 -10.59
CA GLU A 34 -12.98 0.92 -9.25
C GLU A 34 -12.90 2.44 -8.99
N LEU A 35 -12.78 2.82 -7.73
CA LEU A 35 -12.68 4.22 -7.30
C LEU A 35 -11.37 4.86 -7.78
N THR A 36 -11.39 6.14 -8.15
CA THR A 36 -10.24 6.85 -8.74
C THR A 36 -8.97 6.76 -7.89
N VAL A 37 -9.10 6.86 -6.57
CA VAL A 37 -7.95 6.73 -5.66
C VAL A 37 -7.38 5.31 -5.67
N MET A 38 -8.23 4.28 -5.82
CA MET A 38 -7.78 2.89 -5.98
C MET A 38 -7.05 2.66 -7.30
N LYS A 39 -7.48 3.30 -8.39
CA LYS A 39 -6.75 3.27 -9.68
C LYS A 39 -5.31 3.72 -9.52
N TRP A 40 -5.10 4.85 -8.85
CA TRP A 40 -3.76 5.35 -8.55
C TRP A 40 -2.99 4.42 -7.61
N GLY A 41 -3.65 3.86 -6.59
CA GLY A 41 -3.04 2.86 -5.70
C GLY A 41 -2.46 1.67 -6.47
N TRP A 42 -3.24 1.10 -7.41
CA TRP A 42 -2.79 -0.01 -8.23
C TRP A 42 -1.68 0.37 -9.21
N VAL A 43 -1.75 1.54 -9.84
CA VAL A 43 -0.68 2.01 -10.74
C VAL A 43 0.63 2.20 -9.98
N LEU A 44 0.59 2.84 -8.82
CA LEU A 44 1.77 3.11 -8.00
C LEU A 44 2.38 1.82 -7.45
N VAL A 45 1.59 0.94 -6.84
CA VAL A 45 2.13 -0.32 -6.35
C VAL A 45 2.67 -1.17 -7.49
N THR A 46 2.00 -1.20 -8.64
CA THR A 46 2.54 -1.90 -9.82
C THR A 46 3.84 -1.28 -10.33
N LEU A 47 4.00 0.04 -10.23
CA LEU A 47 5.28 0.69 -10.53
C LEU A 47 6.37 0.27 -9.54
N TYR A 48 6.04 0.05 -8.26
CA TYR A 48 7.01 -0.33 -7.23
C TYR A 48 7.45 -1.79 -7.31
N ILE A 49 6.52 -2.72 -7.50
CA ILE A 49 6.79 -4.17 -7.45
C ILE A 49 6.62 -4.87 -8.82
N GLY A 50 6.43 -4.08 -9.88
CA GLY A 50 6.46 -4.52 -11.26
C GLY A 50 5.42 -5.60 -11.60
N PRO A 51 5.84 -6.69 -12.29
CA PRO A 51 4.94 -7.78 -12.70
C PRO A 51 4.17 -8.42 -11.54
N VAL A 52 4.72 -8.41 -10.32
CA VAL A 52 4.02 -8.93 -9.14
C VAL A 52 2.77 -8.08 -8.86
N GLY A 53 2.88 -6.76 -8.97
CA GLY A 53 1.74 -5.84 -8.78
C GLY A 53 0.67 -6.05 -9.84
N ALA A 54 1.06 -6.21 -11.11
CA ALA A 54 0.13 -6.51 -12.19
C ALA A 54 -0.57 -7.86 -11.99
N ALA A 55 0.13 -8.90 -11.52
CA ALA A 55 -0.48 -10.18 -11.19
C ALA A 55 -1.50 -10.04 -10.07
N LEU A 56 -1.17 -9.32 -8.98
CA LEU A 56 -2.09 -9.06 -7.87
C LEU A 56 -3.32 -8.26 -8.32
N TYR A 57 -3.15 -7.29 -9.20
CA TYR A 57 -4.25 -6.51 -9.79
C TYR A 57 -5.21 -7.42 -10.57
N VAL A 58 -4.68 -8.25 -11.47
CA VAL A 58 -5.49 -9.18 -12.28
C VAL A 58 -6.25 -10.18 -11.43
N LEU A 59 -5.62 -10.70 -10.37
CA LEU A 59 -6.19 -11.74 -9.52
C LEU A 59 -7.22 -11.21 -8.52
N SER A 60 -7.11 -9.95 -8.11
CA SER A 60 -7.90 -9.42 -6.99
C SER A 60 -8.83 -8.27 -7.35
N CYS A 61 -8.53 -7.46 -8.37
CA CYS A 61 -9.27 -6.24 -8.67
C CYS A 61 -9.86 -6.20 -10.07
N LYS A 62 -9.13 -6.64 -11.10
CA LYS A 62 -9.59 -6.56 -12.49
C LYS A 62 -10.95 -7.21 -12.70
N GLU A 63 -11.93 -6.45 -13.18
CA GLU A 63 -13.28 -6.95 -13.51
C GLU A 63 -13.20 -8.10 -14.54
N PRO A 64 -13.63 -9.34 -14.19
CA PRO A 64 -13.52 -10.47 -15.12
C PRO A 64 -14.50 -10.38 -16.29
N ARG A 65 -15.71 -9.85 -16.02
CA ARG A 65 -16.77 -9.61 -17.01
C ARG A 65 -17.53 -8.34 -16.63
N PRO A 66 -18.03 -7.55 -17.60
CA PRO A 66 -18.81 -6.35 -17.31
C PRO A 66 -19.95 -6.64 -16.32
N GLY A 67 -20.05 -5.83 -15.27
CA GLY A 67 -21.09 -5.96 -14.23
C GLY A 67 -20.80 -7.00 -13.15
N THR A 68 -19.56 -7.47 -13.01
CA THR A 68 -19.20 -8.51 -12.03
C THR A 68 -18.14 -8.08 -11.01
N HIS A 69 -17.63 -6.85 -11.11
CA HIS A 69 -16.55 -6.35 -10.25
C HIS A 69 -16.91 -6.46 -8.76
N GLU A 70 -18.10 -6.02 -8.35
CA GLU A 70 -18.57 -6.02 -6.95
C GLU A 70 -18.48 -7.42 -6.32
N ARG A 71 -19.02 -8.43 -7.04
CA ARG A 71 -18.98 -9.82 -6.61
C ARG A 71 -17.56 -10.39 -6.66
N PHE A 72 -16.77 -9.97 -7.66
CA PHE A 72 -15.41 -10.45 -7.81
C PHE A 72 -14.50 -9.98 -6.67
N VAL A 73 -14.65 -8.74 -6.21
CA VAL A 73 -13.84 -8.16 -5.13
C VAL A 73 -14.38 -8.47 -3.73
N ALA A 74 -15.61 -8.97 -3.60
CA ALA A 74 -16.26 -9.26 -2.30
C ALA A 74 -15.48 -10.16 -1.32
N PRO A 75 -14.74 -11.21 -1.75
CA PRO A 75 -13.99 -12.06 -0.82
C PRO A 75 -13.02 -11.28 0.06
N LEU A 76 -12.97 -11.62 1.36
CA LEU A 76 -12.18 -10.90 2.37
C LEU A 76 -10.70 -10.73 1.96
N TRP A 77 -10.08 -11.75 1.40
CA TRP A 77 -8.67 -11.68 0.99
C TRP A 77 -8.42 -10.62 -0.10
N LYS A 78 -9.39 -10.37 -0.98
CA LYS A 78 -9.32 -9.32 -2.00
C LYS A 78 -9.58 -7.95 -1.42
N GLN A 79 -10.58 -7.83 -0.56
CA GLN A 79 -10.87 -6.59 0.17
C GLN A 79 -9.66 -6.16 1.01
N ALA A 80 -9.07 -7.09 1.76
CA ALA A 80 -7.85 -6.87 2.53
C ALA A 80 -6.67 -6.51 1.63
N LEU A 81 -6.45 -7.23 0.52
CA LEU A 81 -5.38 -6.92 -0.41
C LEU A 81 -5.53 -5.51 -0.98
N GLY A 82 -6.73 -5.11 -1.42
CA GLY A 82 -6.96 -3.75 -1.90
C GLY A 82 -6.71 -2.68 -0.83
N SER A 83 -7.13 -2.94 0.41
CA SER A 83 -6.82 -2.10 1.57
C SER A 83 -5.31 -1.97 1.81
N THR A 84 -4.56 -3.08 1.67
CA THR A 84 -3.10 -3.08 1.78
C THR A 84 -2.45 -2.32 0.63
N ILE A 85 -2.88 -2.53 -0.61
CA ILE A 85 -2.39 -1.83 -1.81
C ILE A 85 -2.58 -0.32 -1.65
N HIS A 86 -3.75 0.11 -1.18
CA HIS A 86 -4.04 1.51 -0.96
C HIS A 86 -3.11 2.17 0.07
N CYS A 87 -2.83 1.47 1.17
CA CYS A 87 -1.91 1.95 2.22
C CYS A 87 -0.46 1.94 1.74
N VAL A 88 0.01 0.82 1.19
CA VAL A 88 1.38 0.70 0.67
C VAL A 88 1.64 1.69 -0.45
N ALA A 89 0.65 2.00 -1.29
CA ALA A 89 0.79 3.04 -2.32
C ALA A 89 1.21 4.38 -1.70
N GLY A 90 0.49 4.83 -0.67
CA GLY A 90 0.79 6.08 0.03
C GLY A 90 2.08 6.00 0.84
N ASP A 91 2.17 5.05 1.77
CA ASP A 91 3.30 4.91 2.68
C ASP A 91 4.62 4.78 1.91
N ALA A 92 4.68 3.89 0.91
CA ALA A 92 5.88 3.68 0.12
C ALA A 92 6.24 4.89 -0.73
N THR A 93 5.26 5.63 -1.27
CA THR A 93 5.54 6.90 -1.98
C THR A 93 6.23 7.88 -1.04
N GLY A 94 5.66 8.09 0.15
CA GLY A 94 6.18 9.04 1.12
C GLY A 94 7.57 8.64 1.60
N ILE A 95 7.79 7.35 1.88
CA ILE A 95 9.11 6.81 2.24
C ILE A 95 10.12 7.05 1.12
N MET A 96 9.80 6.73 -0.14
CA MET A 96 10.73 6.93 -1.26
C MET A 96 11.10 8.39 -1.47
N VAL A 97 10.12 9.31 -1.40
CA VAL A 97 10.39 10.75 -1.49
C VAL A 97 11.27 11.21 -0.33
N ALA A 98 10.97 10.76 0.89
CA ALA A 98 11.76 11.09 2.07
C ALA A 98 13.20 10.57 1.97
N ALA A 99 13.39 9.33 1.52
CA ALA A 99 14.70 8.72 1.34
C ALA A 99 15.57 9.48 0.35
N VAL A 100 14.99 9.95 -0.77
CA VAL A 100 15.71 10.79 -1.74
C VAL A 100 16.12 12.11 -1.09
N VAL A 101 15.21 12.78 -0.38
CA VAL A 101 15.50 14.05 0.31
C VAL A 101 16.55 13.87 1.40
N ALA A 102 16.42 12.83 2.23
CA ALA A 102 17.37 12.52 3.30
C ALA A 102 18.75 12.18 2.76
N SER A 103 18.83 11.45 1.64
CA SER A 103 20.08 11.16 0.94
C SER A 103 20.76 12.44 0.45
N LEU A 104 20.00 13.41 -0.06
CA LEU A 104 20.52 14.72 -0.48
C LEU A 104 20.98 15.59 0.69
N LEU A 105 20.31 15.48 1.84
CA LEU A 105 20.64 16.21 3.07
C LEU A 105 21.79 15.56 3.88
N GLY A 106 22.15 14.31 3.57
CA GLY A 106 23.18 13.56 4.28
C GLY A 106 22.80 13.24 5.72
N LEU A 107 21.52 12.93 5.99
CA LEU A 107 21.05 12.61 7.33
C LEU A 107 21.73 11.32 7.87
N PRO A 108 21.98 11.24 9.19
CA PRO A 108 22.45 9.99 9.79
C PRO A 108 21.35 8.91 9.70
N PRO A 109 21.70 7.61 9.67
CA PRO A 109 20.75 6.52 9.38
C PRO A 109 19.50 6.48 10.28
N TRP A 110 19.65 6.78 11.57
CA TRP A 110 18.52 6.81 12.50
C TRP A 110 17.55 7.98 12.21
N ALA A 111 18.08 9.13 11.78
CA ALA A 111 17.27 10.30 11.45
C ALA A 111 16.58 10.13 10.10
N ASP A 112 17.26 9.48 9.15
CA ASP A 112 16.70 9.05 7.87
C ASP A 112 15.46 8.17 8.07
N ALA A 113 15.60 7.06 8.83
CA ALA A 113 14.49 6.15 9.11
C ALA A 113 13.30 6.83 9.82
N LEU A 114 13.57 7.76 10.75
CA LEU A 114 12.51 8.52 11.43
C LEU A 114 11.80 9.49 10.47
N PHE A 115 12.56 10.14 9.60
CA PHE A 115 12.02 11.06 8.59
C PHE A 115 11.19 10.30 7.55
N GLU A 116 11.70 9.17 7.06
CA GLU A 116 10.97 8.24 6.19
C GLU A 116 9.66 7.79 6.83
N TYR A 117 9.66 7.44 8.13
CA TYR A 117 8.43 7.05 8.83
C TYR A 117 7.42 8.19 8.86
N ALA A 118 7.86 9.40 9.26
CA ALA A 118 6.98 10.54 9.42
C ALA A 118 6.34 10.97 8.09
N VAL A 119 7.14 11.04 7.02
CA VAL A 119 6.66 11.44 5.69
C VAL A 119 5.83 10.33 5.05
N GLY A 120 6.26 9.07 5.18
CA GLY A 120 5.51 7.90 4.73
C GLY A 120 4.10 7.88 5.33
N PHE A 121 4.04 7.87 6.66
CA PHE A 121 2.78 7.86 7.41
C PHE A 121 1.92 9.09 7.08
N GLY A 122 2.52 10.28 6.99
CA GLY A 122 1.82 11.50 6.65
C GLY A 122 1.21 11.46 5.25
N PHE A 123 1.93 10.94 4.27
CA PHE A 123 1.46 10.83 2.90
C PHE A 123 0.39 9.72 2.76
N GLY A 124 0.59 8.56 3.38
CA GLY A 124 -0.41 7.49 3.47
C GLY A 124 -1.71 7.98 4.10
N LEU A 125 -1.63 8.59 5.28
CA LEU A 125 -2.79 9.07 6.02
C LEU A 125 -3.53 10.22 5.31
N LEU A 126 -2.81 11.27 4.90
CA LEU A 126 -3.43 12.51 4.43
C LEU A 126 -3.82 12.45 2.96
N VAL A 127 -3.00 11.81 2.12
CA VAL A 127 -3.24 11.79 0.66
C VAL A 127 -4.03 10.56 0.27
N PHE A 128 -3.65 9.37 0.75
CA PHE A 128 -4.31 8.14 0.32
C PHE A 128 -5.58 7.89 1.14
N GLN A 129 -5.46 7.70 2.46
CA GLN A 129 -6.58 7.30 3.30
C GLN A 129 -7.64 8.40 3.43
N ALA A 130 -7.24 9.61 3.79
CA ALA A 130 -8.19 10.67 4.11
C ALA A 130 -8.93 11.22 2.89
N LEU A 131 -8.29 11.32 1.72
CA LEU A 131 -8.98 11.73 0.49
C LEU A 131 -9.99 10.67 0.05
N PHE A 132 -9.64 9.39 0.14
CA PHE A 132 -10.57 8.30 -0.17
C PHE A 132 -11.80 8.32 0.76
N MET A 133 -11.56 8.47 2.06
CA MET A 133 -12.63 8.46 3.05
C MET A 133 -13.47 9.72 3.07
N ARG A 134 -12.95 10.85 2.58
CA ARG A 134 -13.70 12.12 2.55
C ARG A 134 -14.98 11.97 1.74
N ASP A 135 -14.90 11.37 0.57
CA ASP A 135 -16.03 11.26 -0.35
C ASP A 135 -17.04 10.20 0.18
N MET A 136 -16.56 9.18 0.89
CA MET A 136 -17.41 8.17 1.56
C MET A 136 -18.12 8.69 2.83
N LEU A 137 -17.51 9.63 3.58
CA LEU A 137 -18.04 10.14 4.86
C LEU A 137 -18.84 11.45 4.73
N GLY A 138 -19.27 11.80 3.53
CA GLY A 138 -20.08 13.00 3.29
C GLY A 138 -19.28 14.32 3.37
N GLY A 139 -17.99 14.31 3.03
CA GLY A 139 -17.20 15.51 2.74
C GLY A 139 -16.30 16.02 3.88
N SER A 140 -16.39 15.49 5.10
CA SER A 140 -15.57 15.97 6.23
C SER A 140 -14.18 15.34 6.25
N TYR A 141 -13.17 16.08 5.81
CA TYR A 141 -11.78 15.63 5.79
C TYR A 141 -11.21 15.35 7.19
N VAL A 142 -11.53 16.19 8.18
CA VAL A 142 -11.07 15.97 9.57
C VAL A 142 -11.64 14.68 10.15
N ARG A 143 -12.90 14.38 9.85
CA ARG A 143 -13.52 13.11 10.26
C ARG A 143 -12.84 11.93 9.58
N ALA A 144 -12.56 12.04 8.28
CA ALA A 144 -11.84 11.02 7.52
C ALA A 144 -10.49 10.70 8.16
N VAL A 145 -9.64 11.71 8.42
CA VAL A 145 -8.34 11.54 9.11
C VAL A 145 -8.51 10.87 10.47
N ARG A 146 -9.44 11.35 11.31
CA ARG A 146 -9.66 10.78 12.65
C ARG A 146 -10.14 9.33 12.61
N SER A 147 -10.92 8.96 11.61
CA SER A 147 -11.41 7.60 11.44
C SER A 147 -10.35 6.63 10.91
N THR A 148 -9.38 7.10 10.12
CA THR A 148 -8.38 6.25 9.47
C THR A 148 -7.03 6.20 10.18
N VAL A 149 -6.71 7.19 11.03
CA VAL A 149 -5.39 7.30 11.69
C VAL A 149 -4.97 6.03 12.42
N TYR A 150 -5.88 5.38 13.14
CA TYR A 150 -5.56 4.18 13.90
C TYR A 150 -5.25 2.99 12.99
N ALA A 151 -6.11 2.74 12.00
CA ALA A 151 -5.94 1.66 11.04
C ALA A 151 -4.69 1.86 10.17
N GLU A 152 -4.41 3.12 9.78
CA GLU A 152 -3.20 3.46 9.03
C GLU A 152 -1.95 3.25 9.87
N TRP A 153 -1.94 3.69 11.13
CA TRP A 153 -0.79 3.54 12.01
C TRP A 153 -0.40 2.08 12.24
N LEU A 154 -1.40 1.20 12.45
CA LEU A 154 -1.17 -0.24 12.56
C LEU A 154 -0.54 -0.82 11.28
N SER A 155 -1.06 -0.46 10.11
CA SER A 155 -0.55 -0.94 8.83
C SER A 155 0.87 -0.42 8.55
N MET A 156 1.09 0.88 8.75
CA MET A 156 2.37 1.56 8.55
C MET A 156 3.49 0.99 9.43
N ASN A 157 3.20 0.61 10.67
CA ASN A 157 4.18 -0.07 11.53
C ASN A 157 4.73 -1.35 10.88
N CYS A 158 3.87 -2.14 10.23
CA CYS A 158 4.28 -3.35 9.53
C CYS A 158 5.00 -3.04 8.21
N VAL A 159 4.51 -2.04 7.46
CA VAL A 159 5.17 -1.57 6.23
C VAL A 159 6.59 -1.11 6.55
N MET A 160 6.74 -0.17 7.48
CA MET A 160 8.05 0.36 7.84
C MET A 160 8.96 -0.70 8.46
N GLY A 161 8.46 -1.53 9.38
CA GLY A 161 9.26 -2.57 10.02
C GLY A 161 9.92 -3.48 8.99
N ALA A 162 9.16 -3.94 7.99
CA ALA A 162 9.70 -4.75 6.91
C ALA A 162 10.60 -3.95 5.95
N MET A 163 10.19 -2.73 5.58
CA MET A 163 10.95 -1.89 4.64
C MET A 163 12.31 -1.50 5.20
N VAL A 164 12.42 -1.01 6.44
CA VAL A 164 13.69 -0.66 7.08
C VAL A 164 14.59 -1.89 7.21
N ALA A 165 14.05 -3.03 7.63
CA ALA A 165 14.83 -4.26 7.71
C ALA A 165 15.46 -4.61 6.36
N VAL A 166 14.66 -4.64 5.29
CA VAL A 166 15.16 -4.99 3.95
C VAL A 166 16.10 -3.91 3.41
N ASN A 167 15.69 -2.64 3.43
CA ASN A 167 16.47 -1.55 2.84
C ASN A 167 17.84 -1.42 3.52
N VAL A 168 17.89 -1.36 4.84
CA VAL A 168 19.13 -1.10 5.58
C VAL A 168 20.10 -2.28 5.46
N ILE A 169 19.60 -3.52 5.52
CA ILE A 169 20.43 -4.72 5.36
C ILE A 169 20.97 -4.85 3.93
N VAL A 170 20.14 -4.66 2.91
CA VAL A 170 20.59 -4.79 1.52
C VAL A 170 21.56 -3.65 1.17
N ARG A 171 21.31 -2.42 1.64
CA ARG A 171 22.19 -1.26 1.42
C ARG A 171 23.53 -1.37 2.12
N SER A 172 23.63 -2.13 3.23
CA SER A 172 24.91 -2.37 3.90
C SER A 172 25.78 -3.36 3.12
N GLN A 173 25.18 -4.27 2.36
CA GLN A 173 25.85 -5.37 1.66
C GLN A 173 26.08 -5.10 0.16
N VAL A 174 25.26 -4.26 -0.47
CA VAL A 174 25.31 -4.01 -1.91
C VAL A 174 25.92 -2.63 -2.21
N PRO A 175 27.15 -2.56 -2.77
CA PRO A 175 27.74 -1.30 -3.20
C PRO A 175 26.85 -0.61 -4.25
N GLY A 176 26.64 0.70 -4.10
CA GLY A 176 25.79 1.51 -4.99
C GLY A 176 24.32 1.58 -4.58
N ALA A 177 23.81 0.66 -3.73
CA ALA A 177 22.40 0.69 -3.31
C ALA A 177 22.01 1.91 -2.43
N ARG A 178 22.99 2.72 -2.01
CA ARG A 178 22.76 3.99 -1.30
C ARG A 178 22.65 5.21 -2.22
N ASP A 179 23.10 5.09 -3.48
CA ASP A 179 23.09 6.20 -4.43
C ASP A 179 21.76 6.23 -5.19
N VAL A 180 21.02 7.33 -5.08
CA VAL A 180 19.73 7.55 -5.76
C VAL A 180 19.88 7.43 -7.30
N GLY A 181 21.05 7.74 -7.84
CA GLY A 181 21.34 7.62 -9.27
C GLY A 181 21.59 6.18 -9.74
N ASP A 182 21.81 5.24 -8.82
CA ASP A 182 22.10 3.83 -9.14
C ASP A 182 20.80 3.01 -9.21
N VAL A 183 20.71 2.14 -10.22
CA VAL A 183 19.58 1.21 -10.40
C VAL A 183 19.37 0.28 -9.20
N ARG A 184 20.44 -0.03 -8.46
CA ARG A 184 20.42 -0.88 -7.26
C ARG A 184 19.62 -0.25 -6.13
N PHE A 185 19.66 1.07 -5.96
CA PHE A 185 18.87 1.79 -4.97
C PHE A 185 17.37 1.52 -5.16
N TRP A 186 16.90 1.63 -6.40
CA TRP A 186 15.50 1.42 -6.76
C TRP A 186 15.11 -0.06 -6.68
N ALA A 187 16.02 -0.97 -7.04
CA ALA A 187 15.77 -2.40 -6.94
C ALA A 187 15.62 -2.84 -5.47
N THR A 188 16.45 -2.29 -4.58
CA THR A 188 16.33 -2.48 -3.13
C THR A 188 15.01 -1.94 -2.61
N PHE A 189 14.57 -0.76 -3.06
CA PHE A 189 13.25 -0.22 -2.70
C PHE A 189 12.09 -1.10 -3.18
N SER A 190 12.15 -1.61 -4.41
CA SER A 190 11.16 -2.54 -4.96
C SER A 190 11.00 -3.78 -4.06
N LEU A 191 12.12 -4.37 -3.62
CA LEU A 191 12.11 -5.51 -2.70
C LEU A 191 11.57 -5.13 -1.32
N ALA A 192 11.94 -3.96 -0.79
CA ALA A 192 11.47 -3.48 0.50
C ALA A 192 9.94 -3.25 0.49
N VAL A 193 9.40 -2.65 -0.57
CA VAL A 193 7.95 -2.45 -0.72
C VAL A 193 7.21 -3.78 -0.79
N LEU A 194 7.76 -4.77 -1.49
CA LEU A 194 7.19 -6.12 -1.52
C LEU A 194 7.13 -6.76 -0.13
N ALA A 195 8.20 -6.60 0.67
CA ALA A 195 8.22 -7.05 2.05
C ALA A 195 7.21 -6.28 2.91
N GLY A 196 7.13 -4.95 2.75
CA GLY A 196 6.12 -4.10 3.40
C GLY A 196 4.69 -4.56 3.13
N LEU A 197 4.36 -4.83 1.86
CA LEU A 197 3.07 -5.39 1.46
C LEU A 197 2.80 -6.74 2.14
N ALA A 198 3.78 -7.65 2.13
CA ALA A 198 3.63 -8.98 2.69
C ALA A 198 3.37 -8.96 4.21
N PHE A 199 4.06 -8.09 4.95
CA PHE A 199 3.91 -7.97 6.40
C PHE A 199 2.70 -7.14 6.82
N ALA A 200 2.30 -6.15 6.02
CA ALA A 200 1.11 -5.35 6.29
C ALA A 200 -0.18 -6.11 5.94
N TYR A 201 -0.14 -7.07 5.01
CA TYR A 201 -1.34 -7.79 4.55
C TYR A 201 -2.12 -8.49 5.68
N PRO A 202 -1.52 -9.31 6.57
CA PRO A 202 -2.25 -9.96 7.66
C PRO A 202 -2.96 -8.99 8.61
N VAL A 203 -2.32 -7.85 8.91
CA VAL A 203 -2.91 -6.80 9.76
C VAL A 203 -4.09 -6.15 9.04
N ASN A 204 -3.97 -5.89 7.74
CA ASN A 204 -5.08 -5.37 6.94
C ASN A 204 -6.23 -6.38 6.80
N VAL A 205 -5.97 -7.68 6.75
CA VAL A 205 -7.02 -8.72 6.83
C VAL A 205 -7.81 -8.56 8.12
N TRP A 206 -7.13 -8.42 9.27
CA TRP A 206 -7.81 -8.21 10.55
C TRP A 206 -8.58 -6.88 10.57
N LEU A 207 -7.99 -5.78 10.09
CA LEU A 207 -8.64 -4.47 10.06
C LEU A 207 -9.92 -4.46 9.21
N VAL A 208 -9.88 -5.09 8.04
CA VAL A 208 -11.02 -5.17 7.12
C VAL A 208 -12.08 -6.14 7.65
N ALA A 209 -11.69 -7.30 8.19
CA ALA A 209 -12.61 -8.27 8.77
C ALA A 209 -13.41 -7.70 9.96
N ASN A 210 -12.83 -6.73 10.67
CA ASN A 210 -13.43 -6.09 11.84
C ASN A 210 -13.98 -4.69 11.57
N HIS A 211 -14.15 -4.29 10.31
CA HIS A 211 -14.72 -2.99 9.94
C HIS A 211 -13.98 -1.77 10.52
N LEU A 212 -12.67 -1.90 10.78
CA LEU A 212 -11.80 -0.79 11.17
C LEU A 212 -11.17 -0.11 9.95
N LYS A 213 -11.20 -0.78 8.79
CA LYS A 213 -10.70 -0.29 7.51
C LYS A 213 -11.58 -0.80 6.37
N HIS A 214 -11.63 -0.02 5.29
CA HIS A 214 -12.43 -0.34 4.11
C HIS A 214 -11.57 -1.11 3.10
N GLY A 215 -12.18 -2.00 2.33
CA GLY A 215 -11.53 -2.65 1.20
C GLY A 215 -11.83 -1.95 -0.13
N MET A 216 -11.90 -2.73 -1.22
CA MET A 216 -12.11 -2.20 -2.57
C MET A 216 -13.59 -1.88 -2.82
N GLY A 217 -13.84 -0.63 -3.23
CA GLY A 217 -15.15 -0.15 -3.66
C GLY A 217 -15.30 -0.06 -5.18
N THR A 218 -16.54 0.13 -5.64
CA THR A 218 -16.88 0.32 -7.06
C THR A 218 -17.60 1.65 -7.26
N VAL A 219 -17.35 2.35 -8.36
CA VAL A 219 -18.02 3.64 -8.66
C VAL A 219 -19.53 3.47 -8.78
N ARG A 220 -19.98 2.32 -9.31
CA ARG A 220 -21.39 1.93 -9.44
C ARG A 220 -22.10 1.88 -8.08
N ALA A 221 -21.41 1.42 -7.04
CA ALA A 221 -21.96 1.38 -5.69
C ALA A 221 -22.15 2.78 -5.07
N LEU A 222 -21.39 3.78 -5.55
CA LEU A 222 -21.54 5.19 -5.15
C LEU A 222 -22.63 5.93 -5.96
N GLY A 223 -23.33 5.25 -6.86
CA GLY A 223 -24.33 5.86 -7.75
C GLY A 223 -23.73 6.60 -8.95
N GLU A 224 -22.41 6.52 -9.15
CA GLU A 224 -21.73 7.09 -10.31
C GLU A 224 -21.43 6.01 -11.36
N GLY A 225 -22.17 6.04 -12.47
CA GLY A 225 -21.82 5.33 -13.70
C GLY A 225 -22.13 3.82 -13.71
N GLY A 226 -23.40 3.46 -13.92
CA GLY A 226 -23.85 2.11 -14.27
C GLY A 226 -25.38 2.02 -14.39
N GLU A 227 -25.88 1.08 -15.20
CA GLU A 227 -27.32 0.74 -15.25
C GLU A 227 -27.84 0.39 -13.85
N PRO A 228 -29.05 0.84 -13.47
CA PRO A 228 -29.61 0.59 -12.14
C PRO A 228 -29.66 -0.91 -11.85
N LEU A 229 -29.07 -1.32 -10.73
CA LEU A 229 -29.08 -2.70 -10.27
C LEU A 229 -30.53 -3.17 -10.06
N PRO A 230 -30.88 -4.43 -10.41
CA PRO A 230 -32.17 -5.02 -10.05
C PRO A 230 -32.40 -4.91 -8.53
N ALA A 231 -33.62 -4.61 -8.09
CA ALA A 231 -33.96 -4.31 -6.69
C ALA A 231 -33.46 -5.35 -5.66
N ALA A 232 -33.32 -6.62 -6.05
CA ALA A 232 -32.76 -7.69 -5.21
C ALA A 232 -31.25 -7.54 -4.95
N ALA A 233 -30.49 -6.97 -5.90
CA ALA A 233 -29.07 -6.64 -5.73
C ALA A 233 -28.88 -5.26 -5.08
N ALA A 234 -29.85 -4.34 -5.25
CA ALA A 234 -29.85 -3.04 -4.57
C ALA A 234 -29.92 -3.19 -3.04
N HIS A 235 -30.64 -4.18 -2.50
CA HIS A 235 -30.65 -4.45 -1.06
C HIS A 235 -29.35 -5.04 -0.51
N ALA A 236 -28.57 -5.75 -1.34
CA ALA A 236 -27.25 -6.26 -0.96
C ALA A 236 -26.12 -5.24 -1.19
N GLY A 237 -26.30 -4.28 -2.12
CA GLY A 237 -25.36 -3.21 -2.42
C GLY A 237 -25.55 -1.95 -1.57
N ALA A 238 -26.80 -1.60 -1.23
CA ALA A 238 -27.10 -0.45 -0.37
C ALA A 238 -26.79 -0.71 1.11
N SER A 239 -26.72 -1.99 1.53
CA SER A 239 -26.28 -2.36 2.87
C SER A 239 -24.75 -2.26 3.07
N GLY A 240 -23.98 -1.91 2.03
CA GLY A 240 -22.52 -1.95 2.03
C GLY A 240 -21.81 -0.63 2.35
N MET A 241 -22.53 0.47 2.63
CA MET A 241 -21.90 1.78 2.82
C MET A 241 -21.91 2.34 4.24
N ALA A 242 -22.77 1.81 5.12
CA ALA A 242 -22.58 1.99 6.54
C ALA A 242 -21.62 0.90 7.00
N MET A 243 -20.39 1.27 7.35
CA MET A 243 -19.53 0.34 8.08
C MET A 243 -20.32 -0.11 9.32
N PRO A 244 -20.57 -1.42 9.49
CA PRO A 244 -21.11 -1.94 10.73
C PRO A 244 -20.23 -1.41 11.87
N GLU A 245 -20.84 -1.06 13.02
CA GLU A 245 -20.04 -0.65 14.16
C GLU A 245 -19.03 -1.75 14.48
N ALA A 246 -17.75 -1.38 14.53
CA ALA A 246 -16.68 -2.32 14.81
C ALA A 246 -16.85 -2.85 16.23
N GLU A 247 -17.30 -4.10 16.37
CA GLU A 247 -17.42 -4.83 17.65
C GLU A 247 -16.04 -5.27 18.20
N VAL A 248 -15.03 -4.42 18.05
CA VAL A 248 -13.67 -4.71 18.51
C VAL A 248 -13.44 -4.10 19.89
N THR A 249 -13.09 -4.95 20.85
CA THR A 249 -12.85 -4.53 22.23
C THR A 249 -11.57 -3.66 22.33
N ALA A 250 -11.46 -2.89 23.41
CA ALA A 250 -10.27 -2.07 23.66
C ALA A 250 -9.01 -2.93 23.84
N GLU A 251 -9.16 -4.13 24.40
CA GLU A 251 -8.10 -5.11 24.59
C GLU A 251 -7.60 -5.63 23.25
N GLN A 252 -8.49 -5.96 22.31
CA GLN A 252 -8.11 -6.40 20.97
C GLN A 252 -7.37 -5.29 20.19
N LYS A 253 -7.85 -4.04 20.29
CA LYS A 253 -7.16 -2.88 19.71
C LYS A 253 -5.77 -2.68 20.32
N THR A 254 -5.65 -2.83 21.64
CA THR A 254 -4.37 -2.70 22.34
C THR A 254 -3.42 -3.83 21.95
N ALA A 255 -3.90 -5.07 21.87
CA ALA A 255 -3.10 -6.22 21.45
C ALA A 255 -2.55 -6.05 20.03
N MET A 256 -3.38 -5.57 19.09
CA MET A 256 -2.93 -5.27 17.73
C MET A 256 -1.93 -4.11 17.68
N ALA A 257 -2.15 -3.05 18.47
CA ALA A 257 -1.19 -1.96 18.59
C ALA A 257 0.18 -2.46 19.09
N VAL A 258 0.19 -3.22 20.19
CA VAL A 258 1.42 -3.82 20.73
C VAL A 258 2.08 -4.73 19.71
N LEU A 259 1.33 -5.60 19.05
CA LEU A 259 1.86 -6.52 18.04
C LEU A 259 2.55 -5.76 16.89
N THR A 260 1.89 -4.74 16.32
CA THR A 260 2.48 -3.99 15.21
C THR A 260 3.68 -3.15 15.63
N VAL A 261 3.69 -2.60 16.85
CA VAL A 261 4.87 -1.92 17.41
C VAL A 261 6.03 -2.90 17.63
N LEU A 262 5.76 -4.13 18.09
CA LEU A 262 6.78 -5.17 18.21
C LEU A 262 7.34 -5.58 16.85
N LEU A 263 6.50 -5.66 15.81
CA LEU A 263 6.96 -5.93 14.44
C LEU A 263 7.84 -4.80 13.90
N LEU A 264 7.47 -3.54 14.14
CA LEU A 264 8.31 -2.38 13.79
C LEU A 264 9.65 -2.43 14.53
N ALA A 265 9.62 -2.64 15.84
CA ALA A 265 10.82 -2.75 16.68
C ALA A 265 11.72 -3.90 16.23
N ALA A 266 11.15 -5.07 15.90
CA ALA A 266 11.89 -6.19 15.36
C ALA A 266 12.58 -5.84 14.03
N GLY A 267 11.87 -5.14 13.12
CA GLY A 267 12.45 -4.67 11.87
C GLY A 267 13.62 -3.71 12.05
N VAL A 268 13.46 -2.72 12.95
CA VAL A 268 14.53 -1.77 13.32
C VAL A 268 15.71 -2.47 13.99
N LEU A 269 15.45 -3.43 14.88
CA LEU A 269 16.51 -4.23 15.52
C LEU A 269 17.28 -5.08 14.50
N LEU A 270 16.60 -5.72 13.55
CA LEU A 270 17.25 -6.46 12.46
C LEU A 270 18.12 -5.52 11.62
N ALA A 271 17.61 -4.34 11.27
CA ALA A 271 18.38 -3.32 10.55
C ALA A 271 19.61 -2.84 11.35
N ALA A 272 19.50 -2.67 12.67
CA ALA A 272 20.62 -2.30 13.53
C ALA A 272 21.70 -3.38 13.59
N ILE A 273 21.30 -4.64 13.80
CA ILE A 273 22.21 -5.79 13.95
C ILE A 273 22.91 -6.11 12.62
N PHE A 274 22.17 -6.15 11.52
CA PHE A 274 22.67 -6.67 10.24
C PHE A 274 23.00 -5.57 9.20
N GLY A 275 22.58 -4.33 9.43
CA GLY A 275 22.74 -3.24 8.48
C GLY A 275 23.36 -1.95 9.02
N HIS A 276 23.81 -1.96 10.28
CA HIS A 276 24.48 -0.83 10.95
C HIS A 276 23.64 0.45 10.98
N LEU A 277 22.37 0.34 11.38
CA LEU A 277 21.45 1.48 11.58
C LEU A 277 21.86 2.46 12.71
N ALA A 278 22.98 2.23 13.39
CA ALA A 278 23.46 3.02 14.53
C ALA A 278 24.03 4.40 14.12
#